data_AF-A0A829H3I2-F1
#
_entry.id   AF-A0A829H3I2-F1
#
_cell.length_a   1.000
_cell.length_b   1.000
_cell.length_c   1.000
_cell.angle_alpha   90.00
_cell.angle_beta   90.00
_cell.angle_gamma   90.00
#
_symmetry.space_group_name_H-M   'P 1'
#
loop_
_entity.id
_entity.type
_entity.pdbx_description
1 polymer ?
#
loop_
_entity_poly.entity_id
_entity_poly.type
_entity_poly.pdbx_seq_one_letter_code
_entity_poly.pdbx_strand_id
1 'polypeptide(L)'
;MNYETKRNVFGQLLNAYQNLSVKDIEMHDENYRENITTPWNIVYDAALPDDLPVIPELIGKYLKMWKHDHGDLFQAFDEGTSASLDGTKWESVQDWFSDAKDSFDTFARAWVLGVW
;
A
#
# COMPACT_ATOMS: atom_id res chain seq x y z
N MET A 1 10.47 -1.21 3.40
CA MET A 1 9.20 -1.59 2.75
C MET A 1 9.44 -1.58 1.26
N ASN A 2 9.04 -2.64 0.54
CA ASN A 2 9.02 -2.59 -0.92
C ASN A 2 7.74 -1.85 -1.33
N TYR A 3 7.86 -0.71 -2.00
CA TYR A 3 6.71 0.14 -2.37
C TYR A 3 6.10 -0.25 -3.71
N GLU A 4 6.48 -1.41 -4.25
CA GLU A 4 5.95 -1.92 -5.51
C GLU A 4 4.48 -2.30 -5.36
N THR A 5 3.66 -1.83 -6.29
CA THR A 5 2.27 -2.28 -6.42
C THR A 5 2.17 -3.48 -7.34
N LYS A 6 1.03 -4.17 -7.32
CA LYS A 6 0.70 -5.27 -8.22
C LYS A 6 0.88 -4.90 -9.70
N ARG A 7 0.54 -3.66 -10.09
CA ARG A 7 0.81 -3.12 -11.43
C ARG A 7 2.29 -3.01 -11.75
N ASN A 8 3.13 -2.61 -10.79
CA ASN A 8 4.58 -2.60 -11.00
C ASN A 8 5.11 -4.01 -11.28
N VAL A 9 4.71 -5.00 -10.46
CA VAL A 9 5.10 -6.40 -10.65
C VAL A 9 4.63 -6.93 -12.00
N PHE A 10 3.39 -6.64 -12.39
CA PHE A 10 2.86 -7.02 -13.69
C PHE A 10 3.67 -6.40 -14.84
N GLY A 11 4.05 -5.12 -14.73
CA GLY A 11 4.89 -4.46 -15.73
C GLY A 11 6.28 -5.11 -15.87
N GLN A 12 6.89 -5.50 -14.75
CA GLN A 12 8.18 -6.21 -14.76
C GLN A 12 8.07 -7.60 -15.41
N LEU A 13 7.03 -8.37 -15.06
CA LEU A 13 6.75 -9.66 -15.69
C LEU A 13 6.52 -9.52 -17.20
N LEU A 14 5.73 -8.52 -17.62
CA LEU A 14 5.46 -8.27 -19.03
C LEU A 14 6.74 -7.93 -19.81
N ASN A 15 7.60 -7.07 -19.25
CA ASN A 15 8.88 -6.74 -19.86
C ASN A 15 9.80 -7.97 -19.97
N ALA A 16 9.87 -8.79 -18.91
CA ALA A 16 10.65 -10.03 -18.94
C ALA A 16 10.15 -10.99 -20.03
N TYR A 17 8.83 -11.13 -20.16
CA TYR A 17 8.21 -11.95 -21.20
C TYR A 17 8.45 -11.42 -22.61
N GLN A 18 8.37 -10.10 -22.82
CA GLN A 18 8.65 -9.47 -24.11
C GLN A 18 10.11 -9.65 -24.52
N ASN A 19 11.06 -9.51 -23.59
CA ASN A 19 12.48 -9.73 -23.85
C ASN A 19 12.78 -11.17 -24.27
N LEU A 20 12.10 -12.16 -23.65
CA LEU A 20 12.16 -13.55 -24.09
C LEU A 20 11.65 -13.71 -25.52
N SER A 21 10.47 -13.16 -25.81
CA SER A 21 9.85 -13.28 -27.13
C SER A 21 10.68 -12.61 -28.24
N VAL A 22 11.35 -11.48 -27.97
CA VAL A 22 12.23 -10.82 -28.95
C VAL A 22 13.47 -11.67 -29.22
N LYS A 23 14.09 -12.23 -28.17
CA LYS A 23 15.27 -13.09 -28.32
C LYS A 23 14.96 -14.38 -29.08
N ASP A 24 13.79 -14.99 -28.88
CA ASP A 24 13.33 -16.16 -29.65
C ASP A 24 13.23 -15.87 -31.17
N ILE A 25 12.92 -14.63 -31.55
CA ILE A 25 12.81 -14.18 -32.96
C ILE A 25 14.21 -13.91 -33.55
N GLU A 26 15.12 -13.30 -32.78
CA GLU A 26 16.45 -12.91 -33.26
C GLU A 26 17.49 -14.05 -33.22
N MET A 27 17.36 -14.98 -32.28
CA MET A 27 18.18 -16.19 -32.16
C MET A 27 17.25 -17.36 -31.87
N HIS A 28 16.84 -18.09 -32.91
CA HIS A 28 16.03 -19.30 -32.79
C HIS A 28 16.88 -20.44 -32.20
N ASP A 29 17.13 -20.38 -30.89
CA ASP A 29 17.80 -21.44 -30.12
C ASP A 29 16.76 -22.11 -29.23
N GLU A 30 16.46 -23.38 -29.55
CA GLU A 30 15.50 -24.23 -28.85
C GLU A 30 15.85 -24.43 -27.37
N ASN A 31 17.12 -24.19 -26.98
CA ASN A 31 17.64 -24.30 -25.62
C ASN A 31 17.65 -22.96 -24.86
N TYR A 32 17.34 -21.84 -25.51
CA TYR A 32 17.34 -20.50 -24.89
C TYR A 32 16.00 -20.15 -24.24
N ARG A 33 15.45 -21.05 -23.42
CA ARG A 33 14.46 -20.60 -22.44
C ARG A 33 15.25 -19.99 -21.30
N GLU A 34 15.47 -18.67 -21.35
CA GLU A 34 15.92 -17.91 -20.18
C GLU A 34 14.90 -18.26 -19.08
N ASN A 35 15.31 -19.12 -18.15
CA ASN A 35 14.47 -19.51 -17.05
C ASN A 35 14.14 -18.20 -16.35
N ILE A 36 12.86 -17.86 -16.33
CA ILE A 36 12.35 -16.80 -15.48
C ILE A 36 12.60 -17.27 -14.05
N THR A 37 13.78 -16.96 -13.52
CA THR A 37 14.25 -17.41 -12.20
C THR A 37 13.53 -16.66 -11.09
N THR A 38 12.98 -15.49 -11.40
CA THR A 38 12.15 -14.72 -10.49
C THR A 38 10.85 -15.47 -10.21
N PRO A 39 10.56 -15.83 -8.94
CA PRO A 39 9.29 -16.41 -8.56
C PRO A 39 8.22 -15.31 -8.52
N TRP A 40 7.71 -14.90 -9.69
CA TRP A 40 6.79 -13.76 -9.82
C TRP A 40 5.53 -13.87 -8.99
N ASN A 41 5.06 -15.09 -8.69
CA ASN A 41 3.96 -15.31 -7.77
C ASN A 41 4.29 -14.81 -6.35
N ILE A 42 5.49 -15.08 -5.84
CA ILE A 42 5.94 -14.63 -4.51
C ILE A 42 6.06 -13.10 -4.48
N VAL A 43 6.63 -12.52 -5.54
CA VAL A 43 6.78 -11.06 -5.65
C VAL A 43 5.41 -10.36 -5.74
N TYR A 44 4.48 -10.95 -6.50
CA TYR A 44 3.11 -10.44 -6.64
C TYR A 44 2.32 -10.51 -5.33
N ASP A 45 2.45 -11.61 -4.58
CA ASP A 45 1.78 -11.79 -3.29
C ASP A 45 2.29 -10.82 -2.22
N ALA A 46 3.58 -10.44 -2.30
CA ALA A 46 4.19 -9.47 -1.39
C ALA A 46 3.93 -8.00 -1.78
N ALA A 47 3.46 -7.73 -3.00
CA ALA A 47 3.27 -6.38 -3.51
C ALA A 47 1.99 -5.72 -2.96
N LEU A 48 2.04 -4.40 -2.85
CA LEU A 48 0.90 -3.61 -2.41
C LEU A 48 -0.23 -3.62 -3.46
N PRO A 49 -1.50 -3.47 -3.03
CA PRO A 49 -2.59 -3.26 -3.97
C PRO A 49 -2.38 -1.95 -4.75
N ASP A 50 -2.97 -1.86 -5.94
CA ASP A 50 -2.85 -0.66 -6.80
C ASP A 50 -3.69 0.52 -6.28
N ASP A 51 -4.79 0.23 -5.60
CA ASP A 51 -5.72 1.17 -4.99
C ASP A 51 -5.29 1.51 -3.56
N LEU A 52 -4.06 2.01 -3.40
CA LEU A 52 -3.57 2.47 -2.11
C LEU A 52 -4.48 3.58 -1.54
N PRO A 53 -4.83 3.53 -0.25
CA PRO A 53 -5.62 4.57 0.38
C PRO A 53 -4.84 5.89 0.37
N VAL A 54 -5.49 6.97 -0.08
CA VAL A 54 -4.93 8.32 -0.03
C VAL A 54 -5.46 8.99 1.23
N ILE A 55 -4.58 9.22 2.19
CA ILE A 55 -4.91 9.91 3.45
C ILE A 55 -4.22 11.27 3.52
N PRO A 56 -4.85 12.28 4.16
CA PRO A 56 -4.17 13.53 4.45
C PRO A 56 -2.92 13.31 5.32
N GLU A 57 -1.91 14.18 5.17
CA GLU A 57 -0.65 14.06 5.91
C GLU A 57 -0.86 14.03 7.43
N LEU A 58 -1.82 14.82 7.94
CA LEU A 58 -2.16 14.84 9.36
C LEU A 58 -2.65 13.46 9.84
N ILE A 59 -3.49 12.81 9.04
CA ILE A 59 -4.02 11.47 9.33
C ILE A 59 -2.90 10.42 9.27
N GLY A 60 -1.97 10.57 8.32
CA GLY A 60 -0.76 9.74 8.27
C GLY A 60 0.13 9.91 9.50
N LYS A 61 0.30 11.14 10.01
CA LYS A 61 1.02 11.41 11.28
C LYS A 61 0.31 10.79 12.48
N TYR A 62 -1.01 10.92 12.54
CA TYR A 62 -1.84 10.32 13.57
C TYR A 62 -1.72 8.79 13.59
N LEU A 63 -1.79 8.15 12.41
CA LEU A 63 -1.59 6.71 12.24
C LEU A 63 -0.20 6.28 12.72
N LYS A 64 0.87 6.98 12.29
CA LYS A 64 2.25 6.70 12.71
C LYS A 64 2.41 6.74 14.22
N MET A 65 1.82 7.74 14.88
CA MET A 65 1.85 7.89 16.33
C MET A 65 1.25 6.66 17.01
N TRP A 66 0.06 6.23 16.60
CA TRP A 66 -0.60 5.05 17.17
C TRP A 66 0.18 3.76 16.97
N LYS A 67 0.76 3.55 15.78
CA LYS A 67 1.65 2.40 15.52
C LYS A 67 2.91 2.42 16.38
N HIS A 68 3.49 3.60 16.60
CA HIS A 68 4.67 3.79 17.46
C HIS A 68 4.33 3.53 18.93
N ASP A 69 3.18 4.00 19.39
CA ASP A 69 2.74 3.89 20.78
C ASP A 69 2.11 2.53 21.10
N HIS A 70 2.19 1.57 20.17
CA HIS A 70 1.65 0.20 20.28
C HIS A 70 0.15 0.13 20.57
N GLY A 71 -0.59 1.18 20.25
CA GLY A 71 -2.04 1.12 20.38
C GLY A 71 -2.66 0.39 19.19
N ASP A 72 -3.85 -0.17 19.42
CA ASP A 72 -4.58 -0.90 18.41
C ASP A 72 -5.48 0.02 17.56
N LEU A 73 -6.06 -0.56 16.51
CA LEU A 73 -6.93 0.18 15.58
C LEU A 73 -8.20 0.71 16.27
N PHE A 74 -8.70 0.00 17.29
CA PHE A 74 -9.88 0.43 18.02
C PHE A 74 -9.57 1.67 18.85
N GLN A 75 -8.45 1.67 19.60
CA GLN A 75 -7.99 2.83 20.35
C GLN A 75 -7.74 4.04 19.45
N ALA A 76 -7.17 3.82 18.25
CA ALA A 76 -6.97 4.87 17.27
C ALA A 76 -8.29 5.48 16.77
N PHE A 77 -9.36 4.71 16.65
CA PHE A 77 -10.68 5.23 16.30
C PHE A 77 -11.38 5.91 17.48
N ASP A 78 -11.31 5.31 18.67
CA ASP A 78 -11.91 5.86 19.89
C ASP A 78 -11.37 7.26 20.17
N GLU A 79 -10.04 7.42 20.20
CA GLU A 79 -9.42 8.72 20.39
C GLU A 79 -9.67 9.65 19.19
N GLY A 80 -9.60 9.12 17.97
CA GLY A 80 -9.75 9.90 16.74
C GLY A 80 -11.14 10.49 16.56
N THR A 81 -12.13 9.96 17.26
CA THR A 81 -13.52 10.44 17.28
C THR A 81 -13.88 11.13 18.59
N SER A 82 -12.96 11.16 19.55
CA SER A 82 -13.19 11.74 20.88
C SER A 82 -13.39 13.23 20.81
N ALA A 83 -14.47 13.72 21.43
CA ALA A 83 -14.72 15.15 21.63
C ALA A 83 -13.63 15.84 22.47
N SER A 84 -12.75 15.06 23.11
CA SER A 84 -11.60 15.59 23.85
C SER A 84 -10.48 16.12 22.95
N LEU A 85 -10.55 15.89 21.62
CA LEU A 85 -9.62 16.45 20.65
C LEU A 85 -9.91 17.92 20.29
N ASP A 86 -11.08 18.43 20.67
CA ASP A 86 -11.50 19.82 20.44
C ASP A 86 -10.47 20.82 21.03
N GLY A 87 -10.05 21.79 20.22
CA GLY A 87 -9.04 22.79 20.59
C GLY A 87 -7.59 22.26 20.66
N THR A 88 -7.33 21.02 20.24
CA THR A 88 -5.97 20.46 20.12
C THR A 88 -5.44 20.54 18.69
N LYS A 89 -4.14 20.27 18.49
CA LYS A 89 -3.55 20.11 17.14
C LYS A 89 -4.15 18.93 16.33
N TRP A 90 -5.03 18.15 16.94
CA TRP A 90 -5.65 16.95 16.37
C TRP A 90 -7.16 17.12 16.15
N GLU A 91 -7.74 18.31 16.37
CA GLU A 91 -9.15 18.59 16.06
C GLU A 91 -9.50 18.21 14.61
N SER A 92 -8.61 18.52 13.66
CA SER A 92 -8.80 18.14 12.26
C SER A 92 -8.71 16.63 11.97
N VAL A 93 -8.27 15.80 12.94
CA VAL A 93 -8.41 14.33 12.85
C VAL A 93 -9.85 13.93 13.11
N GLN A 94 -10.47 14.54 14.12
CA GLN A 94 -11.87 14.32 14.45
C GLN A 94 -12.79 14.78 13.31
N ASP A 95 -12.53 15.97 12.76
CA ASP A 95 -13.27 16.48 11.60
C ASP A 95 -13.15 15.52 10.42
N TRP A 96 -11.95 14.97 10.18
CA TRP A 96 -11.75 14.04 9.08
C TRP A 96 -12.53 12.73 9.27
N PHE A 97 -12.56 12.17 10.47
CA PHE A 97 -13.39 10.99 10.75
C PHE A 97 -14.89 11.29 10.63
N SER A 98 -15.31 12.51 10.95
CA SER A 98 -16.72 12.92 10.95
C SER A 98 -17.24 13.30 9.55
N ASP A 99 -16.43 14.00 8.76
CA ASP A 99 -16.86 14.66 7.53
C ASP A 99 -16.39 13.96 6.26
N ALA A 100 -15.23 13.30 6.29
CA ALA A 100 -14.72 12.63 5.11
C ALA A 100 -15.48 11.33 4.87
N LYS A 101 -16.02 11.19 3.65
CA LYS A 101 -16.68 9.97 3.23
C LYS A 101 -15.68 8.79 3.29
N ASP A 102 -16.14 7.66 3.84
CA ASP A 102 -15.37 6.42 3.94
C ASP A 102 -14.04 6.57 4.73
N SER A 103 -13.97 7.57 5.64
CA SER A 103 -12.79 7.89 6.46
C SER A 103 -12.30 6.69 7.28
N PHE A 104 -13.20 6.00 7.97
CA PHE A 104 -12.89 4.80 8.76
C PHE A 104 -12.31 3.68 7.90
N ASP A 105 -12.94 3.39 6.76
CA ASP A 105 -12.47 2.34 5.85
C ASP A 105 -11.11 2.70 5.23
N THR A 106 -10.93 3.96 4.86
CA THR A 106 -9.67 4.47 4.31
C THR A 106 -8.55 4.38 5.35
N PHE A 107 -8.82 4.75 6.59
CA PHE A 107 -7.87 4.65 7.70
C PHE A 107 -7.53 3.20 8.05
N ALA A 108 -8.55 2.34 8.16
CA ALA A 108 -8.34 0.91 8.45
C ALA A 108 -7.50 0.23 7.36
N ARG A 109 -7.75 0.55 6.08
CA ARG A 109 -6.92 0.07 4.97
C ARG A 109 -5.49 0.56 5.09
N ALA A 110 -5.28 1.85 5.36
CA ALA A 110 -3.95 2.40 5.55
C ALA A 110 -3.21 1.73 6.73
N TRP A 111 -3.94 1.45 7.81
CA TRP A 111 -3.43 0.78 9.01
C TRP A 111 -2.96 -0.65 8.74
N VAL A 112 -3.75 -1.43 8.00
CA VAL A 112 -3.44 -2.84 7.68
C VAL A 112 -2.30 -2.93 6.66
N LEU A 113 -2.32 -2.07 5.65
CA LEU A 113 -1.28 -2.01 4.62
C LEU A 113 0.03 -1.38 5.13
N GLY A 114 -0.02 -0.68 6.25
CA GLY A 114 1.12 0.05 6.79
C GLY A 114 1.60 1.18 5.88
N VAL A 115 0.66 1.88 5.24
CA VAL A 115 0.94 3.00 4.32
C VAL A 115 0.46 4.31 4.96
N TRP A 116 1.29 5.36 4.92
CA TRP A 116 1.09 6.62 5.63
C TRP A 116 2.06 7.73 5.19
#